data_AF-A0A352MGG9-F1
#
_entry.id   AF-A0A352MGG9-F1
#
_cell.length_a   1.000
_cell.length_b   1.000
_cell.length_c   1.000
_cell.angle_alpha   90.00
_cell.angle_beta   90.00
_cell.angle_gamma   90.00
#
_symmetry.space_group_name_H-M   'P 1'
#
loop_
_entity.id
_entity.type
_entity.pdbx_description
1 polymer ?
#
loop_
_entity_poly.entity_id
_entity_poly.type
_entity_poly.pdbx_seq_one_letter_code
_entity_poly.pdbx_strand_id
1 'polypeptide(L)' 'GDFENKLKNLEVFYDRVLPEVGWNKYSNINLAFKGQIVCRRR' A
#
# COMPACT_ATOMS: atom_id res chain seq x y z
N GLY A 1 -0.65 3.33 -17.90
CA GLY A 1 0.79 3.31 -17.59
C GLY A 1 1.07 2.56 -16.29
N ASP A 2 2.33 2.18 -16.01
CA ASP A 2 2.70 1.46 -14.76
C ASP A 2 2.28 2.22 -13.48
N PHE A 3 2.24 3.55 -13.55
CA PHE A 3 1.81 4.44 -12.46
C PHE A 3 0.34 4.28 -12.05
N GLU A 4 -0.59 4.20 -13.02
CA GLU A 4 -2.02 4.05 -12.74
C GLU A 4 -2.32 2.74 -12.01
N ASN A 5 -1.63 1.65 -12.39
CA ASN A 5 -1.76 0.37 -11.72
C ASN A 5 -1.22 0.41 -10.28
N LYS A 6 -0.13 1.14 -10.05
CA LYS A 6 0.43 1.35 -8.70
C LYS A 6 -0.54 2.13 -7.81
N LEU A 7 -1.18 3.17 -8.34
CA LEU A 7 -2.20 3.93 -7.60
C LEU A 7 -3.45 3.09 -7.31
N LYS A 8 -3.93 2.31 -8.28
CA LYS A 8 -5.07 1.41 -8.07
C LYS A 8 -4.80 0.37 -6.99
N ASN A 9 -3.59 -0.19 -6.93
CA ASN A 9 -3.21 -1.11 -5.87
C ASN A 9 -3.17 -0.40 -4.51
N LEU A 10 -2.65 0.84 -4.46
CA LEU A 10 -2.64 1.63 -3.23
C LEU A 10 -4.06 1.91 -2.73
N GLU A 11 -4.99 2.26 -3.62
CA GLU A 11 -6.41 2.49 -3.29
C GLU A 11 -7.03 1.23 -2.66
N VAL A 12 -6.86 0.06 -3.29
CA VAL A 12 -7.36 -1.21 -2.73
C VAL A 12 -6.75 -1.51 -1.36
N PHE A 13 -5.48 -1.22 -1.15
CA PHE A 13 -4.82 -1.38 0.15
C PHE A 13 -5.38 -0.41 1.20
N TYR A 14 -5.60 0.84 0.81
CA TYR A 14 -6.20 1.85 1.66
C TYR A 14 -7.62 1.45 2.11
N ASP A 15 -8.45 0.98 1.18
CA ASP A 15 -9.85 0.67 1.44
C ASP A 15 -10.04 -0.63 2.22
N ARG A 16 -9.19 -1.63 1.97
CA ARG A 16 -9.40 -2.99 2.51
C ARG A 16 -8.45 -3.36 3.64
N VAL A 17 -7.18 -2.98 3.54
CA VAL A 17 -6.15 -3.45 4.48
C VAL A 17 -5.98 -2.51 5.65
N LEU A 18 -5.91 -1.20 5.41
CA LEU A 18 -5.69 -0.22 6.49
C LEU A 18 -6.77 -0.21 7.58
N PRO A 19 -8.08 -0.41 7.29
CA PRO A 19 -9.11 -0.52 8.32
C PRO A 19 -8.91 -1.73 9.24
N GLU A 20 -8.40 -2.85 8.70
CA GLU A 20 -8.17 -4.08 9.48
C GLU A 20 -6.90 -3.99 10.33
N VAL A 21 -5.83 -3.39 9.80
CA VAL A 21 -4.50 -3.43 10.43
C VAL A 21 -4.12 -2.16 11.19
N GLY A 22 -4.79 -1.04 10.92
CA GLY A 22 -4.58 0.26 11.55
C GLY A 22 -3.39 1.06 10.98
N TRP A 23 -3.57 2.38 10.97
CA TRP A 23 -2.61 3.36 10.45
C TRP A 23 -1.25 3.38 11.16
N ASN A 24 -1.24 3.07 12.46
CA ASN A 24 -0.02 3.13 13.26
C ASN A 24 0.92 1.93 13.06
N LYS A 25 0.51 0.93 12.27
CA LYS A 25 1.28 -0.31 12.08
C LYS A 25 2.50 -0.15 11.19
N TYR A 26 2.48 0.83 10.28
CA TYR A 26 3.52 0.99 9.26
C TYR A 26 4.25 2.34 9.39
N SER A 27 5.57 2.30 9.18
CA SER A 27 6.45 3.47 9.11
C SER A 27 6.66 3.93 7.67
N ASN A 28 6.55 3.00 6.70
CA ASN A 28 6.71 3.28 5.28
C ASN A 28 5.85 2.34 4.43
N ILE A 29 5.29 2.88 3.34
CA ILE A 29 4.57 2.13 2.30
C ILE A 29 5.26 2.45 0.97
N ASN A 30 5.77 1.43 0.28
CA ASN A 30 6.52 1.56 -0.96
C ASN A 30 5.79 0.86 -2.12
N LEU A 31 5.66 1.59 -3.24
CA LEU A 31 4.98 1.18 -4.48
C LEU A 31 5.95 0.97 -5.65
N ALA A 32 7.27 0.92 -5.40
CA ALA A 32 8.28 0.81 -6.45
C ALA A 32 8.14 -0.48 -7.29
N PHE A 33 7.66 -1.55 -6.67
CA PHE A 33 7.54 -2.88 -7.27
C PHE A 33 6.21 -3.03 -8.01
N LYS A 34 6.26 -3.56 -9.23
CA LYS A 34 5.06 -3.79 -10.05
C LYS A 34 4.18 -4.86 -9.39
N GLY A 35 2.94 -4.50 -9.07
CA GLY A 35 1.95 -5.42 -8.51
C GLY A 35 2.15 -5.77 -7.03
N GLN A 36 3.09 -5.13 -6.32
CA GLN A 36 3.36 -5.40 -4.91
C GLN A 36 3.44 -4.10 -4.11
N ILE A 37 2.89 -4.13 -2.89
CA ILE A 37 3.02 -3.05 -1.90
C ILE A 37 3.90 -3.57 -0.78
N VAL A 38 5.02 -2.89 -0.52
CA VAL A 38 5.95 -3.26 0.55
C VAL A 38 5.79 -2.29 1.71
N CYS A 39 5.42 -2.81 2.87
CA CYS A 39 5.28 -2.02 4.09
C CYS A 39 6.40 -2.33 5.07
N ARG A 40 7.01 -1.30 5.66
CA ARG A 40 7.88 -1.45 6.83
C ARG A 40 7.06 -1.15 8.08
N ARG A 41 7.15 -2.03 9.09
CA ARG A 41 6.50 -1.80 10.38
C ARG A 41 7.24 -0.74 11.18
N ARG A 42 6.54 -0.12 12.12
CA ARG A 42 7.19 0.63 13.21
C ARG A 42 7.78 -0.34 14.22
#